data_AF-A0A2N2XMX9-F1
#
_entry.id   AF-A0A2N2XMX9-F1
#
_cell.length_a   1.000
_cell.length_b   1.000
_cell.length_c   1.000
_cell.angle_alpha   90.00
_cell.angle_beta   90.00
_cell.angle_gamma   90.00
#
_symmetry.space_group_name_H-M   'P 1'
#
loop_
_entity.id
_entity.type
_entity.pdbx_description
1 polymer ?
#
loop_
_entity_poly.entity_id
_entity_poly.type
_entity_poly.pdbx_seq_one_letter_code
_entity_poly.pdbx_strand_id
1 'polypeptide(L)' 'MKMTKVFVSLLVFVFSGLSAFSQGNEGNDPILMTIGDRKVTKSEFERIYRKNNPEGQKNDK' A
#
# COMPACT_ATOMS: atom_id res chain seq x y z
N MET A 1 -40.75 -8.93 11.19
CA MET A 1 -40.15 -7.77 10.49
C MET A 1 -39.06 -7.02 11.29
N LYS A 2 -39.07 -6.98 12.63
CA LYS A 2 -38.02 -6.28 13.43
C LYS A 2 -36.69 -7.06 13.46
N MET A 3 -36.72 -8.38 13.69
CA MET A 3 -35.51 -9.24 13.70
C MET A 3 -34.77 -9.27 12.36
N THR A 4 -35.49 -9.30 11.24
CA THR A 4 -34.89 -9.31 9.90
C THR A 4 -34.10 -8.03 9.61
N LYS A 5 -34.56 -6.87 10.09
CA LYS A 5 -33.85 -5.59 9.93
C LYS A 5 -32.58 -5.52 10.78
N VAL A 6 -32.60 -6.08 11.99
CA VAL A 6 -31.41 -6.20 12.86
C VAL A 6 -30.37 -7.13 12.23
N PHE A 7 -30.82 -8.26 11.70
CA PHE A 7 -29.94 -9.23 11.04
C PHE A 7 -29.29 -8.67 9.77
N VAL A 8 -30.06 -7.94 8.95
CA VAL A 8 -29.53 -7.25 7.77
C VAL A 8 -28.54 -6.13 8.16
N SER A 9 -28.84 -5.38 9.22
CA SER A 9 -27.93 -4.34 9.73
C SER A 9 -26.59 -4.93 10.21
N LEU A 10 -26.62 -6.08 10.89
CA LEU A 10 -25.43 -6.77 11.35
C LEU A 10 -24.58 -7.28 10.18
N LEU A 11 -25.21 -7.82 9.14
CA LEU A 11 -24.53 -8.27 7.92
C LEU A 11 -23.81 -7.13 7.18
N VAL A 12 -24.45 -5.96 7.08
CA VAL A 12 -23.83 -4.77 6.46
C VAL A 12 -22.61 -4.31 7.26
N PHE A 13 -22.67 -4.35 8.60
CA PHE A 13 -21.56 -3.95 9.47
C PHE A 13 -20.36 -4.91 9.41
N VAL A 14 -20.61 -6.21 9.21
CA VAL A 14 -19.53 -7.21 9.04
C VAL A 14 -18.85 -7.05 7.67
N PHE A 15 -19.60 -6.76 6.61
CA PHE A 15 -19.04 -6.61 5.27
C PHE A 15 -18.19 -5.33 5.09
N SER A 16 -18.53 -4.23 5.77
CA SER A 16 -17.74 -2.99 5.71
C SER A 16 -16.40 -3.06 6.46
N GLY A 17 -16.22 -4.03 7.37
CA GLY A 17 -14.95 -4.26 8.06
C GLY A 17 -13.88 -4.97 7.23
N LEU A 18 -14.29 -5.69 6.16
CA LEU A 18 -13.37 -6.51 5.35
C LEU A 18 -12.59 -5.70 4.30
N SER A 19 -13.06 -4.51 3.91
CA SER A 19 -12.38 -3.64 2.93
C SER A 19 -11.26 -2.79 3.54
N ALA A 20 -11.19 -2.66 4.88
CA ALA A 20 -10.20 -1.84 5.57
C ALA A 20 -8.79 -2.50 5.63
N PHE A 21 -8.67 -3.79 5.31
CA PHE A 21 -7.41 -4.55 5.41
C PHE A 21 -6.68 -4.75 4.08
N SER A 22 -7.10 -4.08 2.99
CA SER A 22 -6.42 -4.15 1.68
C SER A 22 -5.07 -3.40 1.62
N GLN A 23 -4.42 -3.09 2.76
CA GLN A 23 -3.12 -2.38 2.79
C GLN A 23 -1.91 -3.28 2.50
N GLY A 24 -2.11 -4.41 1.79
CA GLY A 24 -1.04 -5.29 1.33
C GLY A 24 -0.69 -5.03 -0.13
N ASN A 25 -0.20 -3.83 -0.45
CA ASN A 25 0.28 -3.48 -1.78
C ASN A 25 1.63 -4.13 -2.11
N GLU A 26 1.74 -5.46 -2.02
CA GLU A 26 2.85 -6.18 -2.67
C GLU A 26 2.82 -5.96 -4.20
N GLY A 27 1.71 -5.44 -4.76
CA GLY A 27 1.56 -5.07 -6.16
C GLY A 27 1.87 -3.61 -6.55
N ASN A 28 1.90 -2.63 -5.62
CA ASN A 28 2.05 -1.21 -6.02
C ASN A 28 3.48 -0.66 -5.90
N ASP A 29 4.39 -1.34 -5.21
CA ASP A 29 5.78 -0.92 -5.13
C ASP A 29 6.71 -2.08 -5.53
N PRO A 30 7.13 -2.14 -6.80
CA PRO A 30 7.86 -3.29 -7.33
C PRO A 30 9.22 -3.44 -6.65
N ILE A 31 9.61 -4.69 -6.39
CA ILE A 31 10.96 -5.03 -5.94
C ILE A 31 11.91 -4.82 -7.13
N LEU A 32 12.88 -3.93 -6.99
CA LEU A 32 13.90 -3.69 -8.02
C LEU A 32 15.08 -4.65 -7.89
N MET A 33 15.48 -4.96 -6.67
CA MET A 33 16.58 -5.88 -6.38
C MET A 33 16.45 -6.52 -5.01
N THR A 34 17.20 -7.61 -4.79
CA THR A 34 17.31 -8.28 -3.49
C THR A 34 18.78 -8.44 -3.13
N ILE A 35 19.15 -8.13 -1.89
CA ILE A 35 20.51 -8.25 -1.35
C ILE A 35 20.46 -9.20 -0.15
N GLY A 36 20.91 -10.45 -0.35
CA GLY A 36 20.68 -11.53 0.60
C GLY A 36 19.19 -11.76 0.81
N ASP A 37 18.71 -11.57 2.04
CA ASP A 37 17.28 -11.70 2.37
C ASP A 37 16.51 -10.36 2.34
N ARG A 38 17.18 -9.26 1.96
CA ARG A 38 16.56 -7.92 1.95
C ARG A 38 16.06 -7.55 0.56
N LYS A 39 14.77 -7.27 0.44
CA LYS A 39 14.13 -6.73 -0.76
C LYS A 39 14.29 -5.21 -0.78
N VAL A 40 14.72 -4.66 -1.90
CA VAL A 40 14.79 -3.21 -2.16
C VAL A 40 13.71 -2.86 -3.16
N THR A 41 12.79 -1.97 -2.77
CA THR A 41 11.67 -1.56 -3.63
C THR A 41 12.02 -0.33 -4.47
N LYS A 42 11.21 -0.05 -5.49
CA LYS A 42 11.36 1.14 -6.33
C LYS A 42 11.25 2.42 -5.51
N SER A 43 10.24 2.53 -4.64
CA SER A 43 10.07 3.72 -3.83
C SER A 43 11.25 3.97 -2.87
N GLU A 44 11.82 2.90 -2.31
CA GLU A 44 13.01 2.99 -1.46
C GLU A 44 14.21 3.50 -2.25
N PHE A 45 14.48 2.89 -3.40
CA PHE A 45 15.56 3.30 -4.29
C PHE A 45 15.44 4.79 -4.65
N GLU A 46 14.27 5.20 -5.14
CA GLU A 46 14.02 6.58 -5.53
C GLU A 46 14.18 7.56 -4.37
N ARG A 47 13.72 7.18 -3.17
CA ARG A 47 13.87 8.00 -1.95
C ARG A 47 15.34 8.23 -1.63
N ILE A 48 16.17 7.18 -1.68
CA ILE A 48 17.60 7.29 -1.41
C ILE A 48 18.30 8.08 -2.52
N TYR A 49 17.97 7.81 -3.78
CA TYR A 49 18.51 8.52 -4.94
C TYR A 49 18.26 10.04 -4.83
N ARG A 50 17.01 10.45 -4.56
CA ARG A 50 16.65 11.88 -4.40
C ARG A 50 17.35 12.53 -3.21
N LYS A 51 17.54 11.81 -2.10
CA LYS A 51 18.27 12.32 -0.92
C LYS A 51 19.74 12.61 -1.26
N ASN A 52 20.37 11.75 -2.06
CA ASN A 52 21.79 11.86 -2.36
C ASN A 52 22.09 12.72 -3.60
N ASN A 53 21.09 13.02 -4.43
CA ASN A 53 21.22 13.80 -5.66
C ASN A 53 20.28 15.03 -5.66
N PRO A 54 20.46 15.99 -4.75
CA PRO A 54 19.58 17.17 -4.64
C PRO A 54 19.57 18.04 -5.91
N GLU A 55 20.68 18.08 -6.66
CA GLU A 55 20.79 18.83 -7.92
C GLU A 55 20.15 18.08 -9.12
N GLY A 56 20.03 16.75 -9.05
CA GLY A 56 19.44 15.93 -10.13
C GLY A 56 17.96 16.24 -10.37
N GLN A 57 17.27 16.78 -9.35
CA GLN A 57 15.88 17.20 -9.45
C GLN A 57 15.66 18.38 -10.43
N LYS A 58 16.72 19.12 -10.78
CA LYS A 58 16.63 20.22 -11.76
C LYS A 58 16.53 19.71 -13.20
N ASN A 59 17.01 18.50 -13.47
CA ASN A 59 17.07 17.91 -14.82
C ASN A 59 15.98 16.86 -15.08
N ASP A 60 15.23 16.46 -14.05
CA ASP A 60 14.11 15.50 -14.13
C ASP A 60 12.75 16.17 -14.46
N LYS A 61 12.75 17.42 -14.97
CA LYS A 61 11.55 18.17 -15.36
C LYS A 61 11.40 18.32 -16.86
#